data_AF-A0A2P4ZW09-F1
#
_entry.id   AF-A0A2P4ZW09-F1
#
_cell.length_a   1.000
_cell.length_b   1.000
_cell.length_c   1.000
_cell.angle_alpha   90.00
_cell.angle_beta   90.00
_cell.angle_gamma   90.00
#
_symmetry.space_group_name_H-M   'P 1'
#
loop_
_entity.id
_entity.type
_entity.pdbx_description
1 polymer ?
#
loop_
_entity_poly.entity_id
_entity_poly.type
_entity_poly.pdbx_seq_one_letter_code
_entity_poly.pdbx_strand_id
1 'polypeptide(L)'
;MEWDDLSPARQIQWILEPGDIKWGWVIYRCTYKPELQGPWEKFKNVVECKIRKDIADSDAPDIAEKLDLVWVEDSQLEGAPLSELKRRFRELARTDTQHPDFDIGADPFGLGTMHSYFIQVDEESLVSCLCEAGVNLHGGHVNIVRGWADGLAPEEATDEFGDALDAEDWMKIPASEITHSTYMEFDNDELWYINYTQPPNVCYPRW
;
A
#
# COMPACT_ATOMS: atom_id res chain seq x y z
N MET A 1 -15.34 -24.04 -6.34
CA MET A 1 -14.84 -23.20 -5.24
C MET A 1 -15.32 -21.82 -5.58
N GLU A 2 -16.10 -21.22 -4.69
CA GLU A 2 -16.57 -19.85 -4.89
C GLU A 2 -15.45 -18.87 -4.54
N TRP A 3 -15.50 -17.65 -5.07
CA TRP A 3 -14.46 -16.63 -4.89
C TRP A 3 -14.13 -16.38 -3.40
N ASP A 4 -15.16 -16.35 -2.56
CA ASP A 4 -15.06 -16.07 -1.13
C ASP A 4 -14.45 -17.23 -0.32
N ASP A 5 -14.35 -18.44 -0.90
CA ASP A 5 -13.72 -19.60 -0.27
C ASP A 5 -12.20 -19.68 -0.56
N LEU A 6 -11.70 -18.83 -1.48
CA LEU A 6 -10.30 -18.84 -1.89
C LEU A 6 -9.42 -18.15 -0.85
N SER A 7 -8.20 -18.66 -0.67
CA SER A 7 -7.16 -17.90 0.02
C SER A 7 -6.86 -16.60 -0.75
N PRO A 8 -6.32 -15.56 -0.10
CA PRO A 8 -5.87 -14.36 -0.80
C PRO A 8 -4.90 -14.67 -1.95
N ALA A 9 -3.97 -15.62 -1.75
CA ALA A 9 -3.03 -16.02 -2.80
C ALA A 9 -3.74 -16.62 -4.03
N ARG A 10 -4.81 -17.41 -3.82
CA ARG A 10 -5.62 -17.97 -4.90
C ARG A 10 -6.50 -16.92 -5.58
N GLN A 11 -7.01 -15.96 -4.85
CA GLN A 11 -7.73 -14.81 -5.41
C GLN A 11 -6.82 -14.01 -6.34
N ILE A 12 -5.58 -13.71 -5.91
CA ILE A 12 -4.56 -13.09 -6.77
C ILE A 12 -4.34 -13.96 -8.02
N GLN A 13 -4.09 -15.26 -7.84
CA GLN A 13 -3.83 -16.14 -8.98
C GLN A 13 -4.97 -16.10 -10.00
N TRP A 14 -6.22 -16.14 -9.54
CA TRP A 14 -7.41 -16.05 -10.39
C TRP A 14 -7.48 -14.73 -11.17
N ILE A 15 -7.20 -13.59 -10.51
CA ILE A 15 -7.15 -12.27 -11.16
C ILE A 15 -6.05 -12.22 -12.24
N LEU A 16 -4.95 -12.97 -12.07
CA LEU A 16 -3.83 -13.00 -12.99
C LEU A 16 -4.01 -13.94 -14.19
N GLU A 17 -5.00 -14.84 -14.19
CA GLU A 17 -5.25 -15.79 -15.30
C GLU A 17 -5.58 -15.13 -16.66
N PRO A 18 -6.31 -13.99 -16.73
CA PRO A 18 -6.73 -13.41 -18.01
C PRO A 18 -5.61 -12.77 -18.84
N GLY A 19 -4.36 -12.62 -18.37
CA GLY A 19 -3.30 -12.00 -19.18
C GLY A 19 -1.98 -11.67 -18.45
N ASP A 20 -1.15 -10.82 -19.06
CA ASP A 20 0.15 -10.36 -18.55
C ASP A 20 0.01 -9.25 -17.48
N ILE A 21 -1.00 -9.35 -16.63
CA ILE A 21 -1.24 -8.42 -15.52
C ILE A 21 -0.23 -8.72 -14.41
N LYS A 22 0.28 -7.68 -13.78
CA LYS A 22 1.13 -7.77 -12.58
C LYS A 22 0.33 -7.39 -11.35
N TRP A 23 0.83 -7.79 -10.18
CA TRP A 23 0.27 -7.39 -8.90
C TRP A 23 1.38 -6.99 -7.94
N GLY A 24 1.05 -6.21 -6.92
CA GLY A 24 2.01 -5.81 -5.89
C GLY A 24 1.82 -4.38 -5.45
N TRP A 25 2.89 -3.77 -4.96
CA TRP A 25 2.82 -2.49 -4.25
C TRP A 25 3.63 -1.42 -4.94
N VAL A 26 3.09 -0.21 -5.01
CA VAL A 26 3.85 1.00 -5.30
C VAL A 26 4.31 1.61 -3.98
N ILE A 27 5.63 1.74 -3.81
CA ILE A 27 6.25 2.15 -2.55
C ILE A 27 7.11 3.40 -2.79
N TYR A 28 6.68 4.52 -2.22
CA TYR A 28 7.37 5.81 -2.30
C TYR A 28 8.36 5.96 -1.16
N ARG A 29 9.62 6.19 -1.51
CA ARG A 29 10.63 6.66 -0.57
C ARG A 29 10.50 8.17 -0.40
N CYS A 30 10.25 8.62 0.82
CA CYS A 30 10.07 10.04 1.17
C CYS A 30 11.13 10.55 2.16
N THR A 31 12.20 9.78 2.38
CA THR A 31 13.37 10.20 3.15
C THR A 31 14.68 9.79 2.47
N TYR A 32 15.59 10.74 2.35
CA TYR A 32 16.87 10.69 1.63
C TYR A 32 18.02 11.19 2.50
N LYS A 33 17.81 11.26 3.82
CA LYS A 33 18.88 11.55 4.77
C LYS A 33 20.02 10.53 4.58
N PRO A 34 21.28 10.96 4.43
CA PRO A 34 22.40 10.06 4.14
C PRO A 34 22.53 8.89 5.11
N GLU A 35 22.27 9.13 6.40
CA GLU A 35 22.28 8.13 7.47
C GLU A 35 21.20 7.05 7.33
N LEU A 36 20.11 7.34 6.60
CA LEU A 36 19.01 6.42 6.35
C LEU A 36 19.15 5.62 5.05
N GLN A 37 20.21 5.85 4.26
CA GLN A 37 20.43 5.09 3.02
C GLN A 37 20.65 3.59 3.29
N GLY A 38 21.50 3.25 4.26
CA GLY A 38 21.73 1.85 4.65
C GLY A 38 20.47 1.17 5.21
N PRO A 39 19.76 1.79 6.16
CA PRO A 39 18.43 1.38 6.60
C PRO A 39 17.42 1.15 5.46
N TRP A 40 17.34 2.06 4.50
CA TRP A 40 16.43 1.96 3.36
C TRP A 40 16.71 0.74 2.49
N GLU A 41 17.97 0.49 2.12
CA GLU A 41 18.34 -0.70 1.33
C GLU A 41 18.00 -2.00 2.08
N LYS A 42 18.20 -2.03 3.41
CA LYS A 42 17.80 -3.17 4.23
C LYS A 42 16.28 -3.32 4.27
N PHE A 43 15.53 -2.23 4.36
CA PHE A 43 14.08 -2.25 4.36
C PHE A 43 13.53 -2.89 3.07
N LYS A 44 14.00 -2.45 1.90
CA LYS A 44 13.64 -3.07 0.61
C LYS A 44 13.88 -4.58 0.60
N ASN A 45 15.09 -5.00 1.00
CA ASN A 45 15.47 -6.41 1.03
C ASN A 45 14.60 -7.24 2.00
N VAL A 46 14.29 -6.71 3.19
CA VAL A 46 13.49 -7.44 4.17
C VAL A 46 12.03 -7.55 3.71
N VAL A 47 11.46 -6.48 3.13
CA VAL A 47 10.11 -6.51 2.53
C VAL A 47 10.04 -7.54 1.40
N GLU A 48 10.96 -7.49 0.44
CA GLU A 48 10.97 -8.42 -0.69
C GLU A 48 11.15 -9.87 -0.24
N CYS A 49 12.10 -10.14 0.66
CA CYS A 49 12.31 -11.49 1.20
C CYS A 49 11.07 -12.00 1.94
N LYS A 50 10.41 -11.15 2.74
CA LYS A 50 9.21 -11.52 3.49
C LYS A 50 8.07 -11.88 2.55
N ILE A 51 7.69 -10.99 1.63
CA ILE A 51 6.54 -11.22 0.76
C ILE A 51 6.77 -12.45 -0.13
N ARG A 52 7.98 -12.65 -0.66
CA ARG A 52 8.32 -13.85 -1.46
C ARG A 52 8.25 -15.13 -0.64
N LYS A 53 8.69 -15.09 0.61
CA LYS A 53 8.57 -16.23 1.51
C LYS A 53 7.11 -16.55 1.82
N ASP A 54 6.31 -15.54 2.16
CA ASP A 54 4.89 -15.71 2.45
C ASP A 54 4.14 -16.29 1.25
N ILE A 55 4.48 -15.87 0.02
CA ILE A 55 3.94 -16.48 -1.21
C ILE A 55 4.40 -17.93 -1.40
N ALA A 56 5.68 -18.23 -1.18
CA ALA A 56 6.21 -19.58 -1.33
C ALA A 56 5.58 -20.59 -0.37
N ASP A 57 5.18 -20.12 0.82
CA ASP A 57 4.49 -20.90 1.84
C ASP A 57 2.95 -20.98 1.60
N SER A 58 2.42 -20.28 0.59
CA SER A 58 0.99 -20.24 0.24
C SER A 58 0.56 -21.41 -0.65
N ASP A 59 -0.76 -21.51 -0.89
CA ASP A 59 -1.34 -22.46 -1.82
C ASP A 59 -1.32 -22.02 -3.29
N ALA A 60 -0.76 -20.83 -3.61
CA ALA A 60 -0.57 -20.34 -4.97
C ALA A 60 0.82 -19.69 -5.17
N PRO A 61 1.93 -20.45 -5.07
CA PRO A 61 3.29 -19.89 -5.11
C PRO A 61 3.65 -19.21 -6.45
N ASP A 62 2.99 -19.60 -7.54
CA ASP A 62 3.26 -19.08 -8.89
C ASP A 62 2.92 -17.59 -9.03
N ILE A 63 2.14 -16.99 -8.11
CA ILE A 63 1.88 -15.55 -8.12
C ILE A 63 3.17 -14.74 -7.94
N ALA A 64 4.23 -15.32 -7.37
CA ALA A 64 5.54 -14.68 -7.24
C ALA A 64 6.17 -14.29 -8.60
N GLU A 65 5.79 -14.95 -9.70
CA GLU A 65 6.29 -14.65 -11.04
C GLU A 65 5.77 -13.31 -11.59
N LYS A 66 4.61 -12.87 -11.09
CA LYS A 66 3.93 -11.64 -11.49
C LYS A 66 3.96 -10.55 -10.40
N LEU A 67 4.67 -10.79 -9.30
CA LEU A 67 4.87 -9.81 -8.24
C LEU A 67 5.75 -8.66 -8.74
N ASP A 68 5.26 -7.43 -8.60
CA ASP A 68 5.98 -6.19 -8.89
C ASP A 68 5.96 -5.27 -7.66
N LEU A 69 7.14 -5.04 -7.09
CA LEU A 69 7.33 -4.04 -6.04
C LEU A 69 7.95 -2.81 -6.68
N VAL A 70 7.12 -1.82 -6.98
CA VAL A 70 7.55 -0.59 -7.66
C VAL A 70 8.10 0.38 -6.63
N TRP A 71 9.43 0.44 -6.53
CA TRP A 71 10.13 1.38 -5.66
C TRP A 71 10.30 2.73 -6.35
N VAL A 72 9.56 3.75 -5.89
CA VAL A 72 9.67 5.11 -6.41
C VAL A 72 10.70 5.88 -5.58
N GLU A 73 11.89 6.05 -6.17
CA GLU A 73 13.01 6.75 -5.55
C GLU A 73 13.38 8.02 -6.34
N ASP A 74 12.92 9.17 -5.84
CA ASP A 74 13.28 10.50 -6.31
C ASP A 74 13.54 11.42 -5.11
N SER A 75 14.75 11.96 -4.99
CA SER A 75 15.15 12.88 -3.92
C SER A 75 14.26 14.12 -3.78
N GLN A 76 13.51 14.51 -4.83
CA GLN A 76 12.54 15.60 -4.75
C GLN A 76 11.34 15.27 -3.85
N LEU A 77 11.17 14.01 -3.47
CA LEU A 77 10.10 13.54 -2.59
C LEU A 77 10.42 13.73 -1.10
N GLU A 78 11.62 14.19 -0.75
CA GLU A 78 11.97 14.58 0.62
C GLU A 78 11.01 15.66 1.12
N GLY A 79 10.18 15.34 2.12
CA GLY A 79 9.21 16.28 2.67
C GLY A 79 8.12 16.73 1.69
N ALA A 80 7.91 16.02 0.59
CA ALA A 80 6.84 16.32 -0.34
C ALA A 80 5.46 16.12 0.33
N PRO A 81 4.48 17.00 0.07
CA PRO A 81 3.13 16.83 0.59
C PRO A 81 2.45 15.62 -0.06
N LEU A 82 1.50 15.00 0.64
CA LEU A 82 0.71 13.87 0.12
C LEU A 82 0.06 14.19 -1.23
N SER A 83 -0.40 15.42 -1.45
CA SER A 83 -1.00 15.85 -2.72
C SER A 83 -0.05 15.70 -3.92
N GLU A 84 1.25 15.93 -3.74
CA GLU A 84 2.26 15.71 -4.77
C GLU A 84 2.53 14.22 -4.99
N LEU A 85 2.55 13.42 -3.91
CA LEU A 85 2.69 11.96 -4.01
C LEU A 85 1.53 11.34 -4.80
N LYS A 86 0.29 11.72 -4.47
CA LYS A 86 -0.90 11.26 -5.20
C LYS A 86 -0.89 11.71 -6.66
N ARG A 87 -0.47 12.94 -6.96
CA ARG A 87 -0.34 13.41 -8.35
C ARG A 87 0.58 12.48 -9.14
N ARG A 88 1.77 12.19 -8.61
CA ARG A 88 2.74 11.28 -9.24
C ARG A 88 2.23 9.85 -9.33
N PHE A 89 1.51 9.38 -8.31
CA PHE A 89 0.90 8.05 -8.30
C PHE A 89 -0.15 7.92 -9.41
N ARG A 90 -1.05 8.90 -9.56
CA ARG A 90 -2.06 8.90 -10.63
C ARG A 90 -1.42 8.96 -12.03
N GLU A 91 -0.32 9.69 -12.18
CA GLU A 91 0.46 9.71 -13.43
C GLU A 91 1.11 8.35 -13.72
N LEU A 92 1.68 7.70 -12.70
CA LEU A 92 2.23 6.36 -12.80
C LEU A 92 1.14 5.36 -13.22
N ALA A 93 -0.01 5.36 -12.55
CA ALA A 93 -1.14 4.48 -12.85
C ALA A 93 -1.65 4.66 -14.29
N ARG A 94 -1.81 5.91 -14.77
CA ARG A 94 -2.20 6.17 -16.17
C ARG A 94 -1.17 5.68 -17.18
N THR A 95 0.11 5.74 -16.83
CA THR A 95 1.20 5.26 -17.69
C THR A 95 1.23 3.74 -17.77
N ASP A 96 1.12 3.07 -16.61
CA ASP A 96 1.16 1.61 -16.52
C ASP A 96 -0.05 0.97 -17.23
N THR A 97 -1.22 1.57 -17.07
CA THR A 97 -2.48 1.13 -17.70
C THR A 97 -2.60 1.49 -19.17
N GLN A 98 -1.64 2.26 -19.71
CA GLN A 98 -1.67 2.84 -21.07
C GLN A 98 -2.98 3.60 -21.36
N HIS A 99 -3.64 4.11 -20.31
CA HIS A 99 -4.94 4.76 -20.40
C HIS A 99 -4.83 6.19 -19.84
N PRO A 100 -4.59 7.20 -20.70
CA PRO A 100 -4.27 8.56 -20.26
C PRO A 100 -5.41 9.24 -19.50
N ASP A 101 -6.65 8.85 -19.78
CA ASP A 101 -7.86 9.34 -19.10
C ASP A 101 -8.30 8.41 -17.95
N PHE A 102 -7.41 7.53 -17.46
CA PHE A 102 -7.75 6.63 -16.36
C PHE A 102 -8.10 7.43 -15.11
N ASP A 103 -9.24 7.07 -14.55
CA ASP A 103 -9.77 7.50 -13.28
C ASP A 103 -10.44 6.30 -12.62
N ILE A 104 -10.03 5.97 -11.40
CA ILE A 104 -10.60 4.85 -10.65
C ILE A 104 -12.10 5.03 -10.40
N GLY A 105 -12.59 6.28 -10.30
CA GLY A 105 -14.01 6.55 -10.08
C GLY A 105 -14.88 6.16 -11.28
N ALA A 106 -14.30 6.07 -12.48
CA ALA A 106 -14.98 5.62 -13.70
C ALA A 106 -14.88 4.10 -13.92
N ASP A 107 -13.89 3.44 -13.31
CA ASP A 107 -13.68 2.00 -13.38
C ASP A 107 -13.17 1.44 -12.04
N PRO A 108 -14.04 1.38 -11.01
CA PRO A 108 -13.65 0.97 -9.65
C PRO A 108 -13.29 -0.52 -9.56
N PHE A 109 -13.59 -1.31 -10.60
CA PHE A 109 -13.31 -2.75 -10.66
C PHE A 109 -12.12 -3.10 -11.56
N GLY A 110 -11.51 -2.10 -12.22
CA GLY A 110 -10.69 -2.36 -13.40
C GLY A 110 -9.26 -2.82 -13.14
N LEU A 111 -8.60 -2.36 -12.07
CA LEU A 111 -7.12 -2.38 -12.03
C LEU A 111 -6.49 -2.73 -10.66
N GLY A 112 -7.30 -3.10 -9.68
CA GLY A 112 -6.86 -3.69 -8.41
C GLY A 112 -6.10 -2.76 -7.45
N THR A 113 -5.76 -3.28 -6.27
CA THR A 113 -5.07 -2.57 -5.17
C THR A 113 -3.83 -1.78 -5.60
N MET A 114 -3.07 -2.29 -6.58
CA MET A 114 -1.82 -1.68 -7.07
C MET A 114 -2.01 -0.27 -7.64
N HIS A 115 -3.19 0.02 -8.19
CA HIS A 115 -3.54 1.31 -8.80
C HIS A 115 -4.44 2.17 -7.92
N SER A 116 -4.88 1.63 -6.78
CA SER A 116 -5.80 2.28 -5.83
C SER A 116 -5.06 2.88 -4.64
N TYR A 117 -4.01 2.17 -4.19
CA TYR A 117 -3.24 2.49 -3.00
C TYR A 117 -1.75 2.56 -3.30
N PHE A 118 -1.03 3.39 -2.56
CA PHE A 118 0.42 3.33 -2.47
C PHE A 118 0.89 3.38 -1.03
N ILE A 119 2.12 2.91 -0.81
CA ILE A 119 2.78 2.96 0.48
C ILE A 119 3.75 4.13 0.47
N GLN A 120 3.62 5.03 1.45
CA GLN A 120 4.61 6.06 1.72
C GLN A 120 5.51 5.60 2.87
N VAL A 121 6.82 5.68 2.64
CA VAL A 121 7.85 5.45 3.65
C VAL A 121 8.60 6.77 3.88
N ASP A 122 8.12 7.53 4.86
CA ASP A 122 8.78 8.73 5.35
C ASP A 122 9.86 8.40 6.41
N GLU A 123 10.47 9.44 6.98
CA GLU A 123 11.47 9.27 8.02
C GLU A 123 10.91 8.52 9.24
N GLU A 124 9.71 8.89 9.70
CA GLU A 124 9.09 8.26 10.87
C GLU A 124 8.89 6.77 10.64
N SER A 125 8.33 6.40 9.49
CA SER A 125 8.07 5.03 9.07
C SER A 125 9.37 4.22 9.04
N LEU A 126 10.40 4.72 8.36
CA LEU A 126 11.67 4.01 8.22
C LEU A 126 12.39 3.86 9.56
N VAL A 127 12.42 4.91 10.39
CA VAL A 127 13.04 4.89 11.72
C VAL A 127 12.29 3.95 12.66
N SER A 128 10.96 3.88 12.59
CA SER A 128 10.16 2.97 13.41
C SER A 128 10.49 1.50 13.17
N CYS A 129 10.96 1.16 11.97
CA CYS A 129 11.38 -0.20 11.61
C CYS A 129 12.79 -0.55 12.11
N LEU A 130 13.53 0.35 12.77
CA LEU A 130 14.92 0.10 13.18
C LEU A 130 15.01 -0.47 14.59
N CYS A 131 15.85 -1.49 14.76
CA CYS A 131 16.25 -2.04 16.04
C CYS A 131 17.76 -2.33 16.06
N GLU A 132 18.29 -2.75 17.21
CA GLU A 132 19.73 -3.08 17.36
C GLU A 132 20.20 -4.14 16.34
N ALA A 133 19.31 -5.05 15.96
CA ALA A 133 19.61 -6.14 15.01
C ALA A 133 19.44 -5.73 13.52
N GLY A 134 18.99 -4.51 13.22
CA GLY A 134 18.76 -4.02 11.86
C GLY A 134 17.33 -3.56 11.61
N VAL A 135 16.73 -3.99 10.51
CA VAL A 135 15.34 -3.66 10.16
C VAL A 135 14.40 -4.75 10.67
N ASN A 136 13.38 -4.37 11.43
CA ASN A 136 12.32 -5.21 11.95
C ASN A 136 10.94 -4.66 11.55
N LEU A 137 10.32 -5.29 10.54
CA LEU A 137 9.02 -4.87 10.03
C LEU A 137 7.87 -5.02 11.03
N HIS A 138 7.97 -5.95 11.99
CA HIS A 138 6.94 -6.14 13.03
C HIS A 138 6.98 -5.08 14.13
N GLY A 139 8.09 -4.35 14.24
CA GLY A 139 8.26 -3.28 15.23
C GLY A 139 7.93 -1.89 14.71
N GLY A 140 7.69 -1.75 13.40
CA GLY A 140 7.50 -0.48 12.72
C GLY A 140 6.22 -0.41 11.91
N HIS A 141 6.00 0.73 11.28
CA HIS A 141 4.84 1.03 10.46
C HIS A 141 5.26 1.67 9.13
N VAL A 142 4.32 1.67 8.20
CA VAL A 142 4.32 2.47 6.98
C VAL A 142 2.98 3.16 6.83
N ASN A 143 2.91 4.18 5.98
CA ASN A 143 1.66 4.86 5.67
C ASN A 143 1.08 4.25 4.39
N ILE A 144 -0.14 3.72 4.45
CA ILE A 144 -0.91 3.37 3.25
C ILE A 144 -1.80 4.54 2.88
N VAL A 145 -1.83 4.92 1.61
CA VAL A 145 -2.50 6.12 1.11
C VAL A 145 -3.42 5.77 -0.06
N ARG A 146 -4.64 6.29 -0.04
CA ARG A 146 -5.58 6.27 -1.17
C ARG A 146 -5.10 7.25 -2.24
N GLY A 147 -4.82 6.74 -3.44
CA GLY A 147 -4.30 7.55 -4.54
C GLY A 147 -5.31 8.53 -5.16
N TRP A 148 -6.60 8.24 -5.01
CA TRP A 148 -7.69 8.90 -5.73
C TRP A 148 -8.73 9.56 -4.83
N ALA A 149 -8.72 9.27 -3.53
CA ALA A 149 -9.51 9.99 -2.56
C ALA A 149 -8.70 11.18 -2.02
N ASP A 150 -9.35 12.30 -1.72
CA ASP A 150 -8.77 13.40 -0.96
C ASP A 150 -9.41 13.45 0.42
N GLY A 151 -8.61 13.74 1.45
CA GLY A 151 -9.08 13.89 2.82
C GLY A 151 -10.15 14.97 2.94
N LEU A 152 -11.07 14.77 3.87
CA LEU A 152 -12.12 15.73 4.18
C LEU A 152 -11.54 16.89 4.97
N ALA A 153 -12.07 18.09 4.72
CA ALA A 153 -11.75 19.22 5.59
C ALA A 153 -12.24 18.91 7.03
N PRO A 154 -11.58 19.41 8.09
CA PRO A 154 -11.97 19.12 9.47
C PRO A 154 -13.44 19.48 9.77
N GLU A 155 -13.97 20.52 9.14
CA GLU A 155 -15.38 20.93 9.20
C GLU A 155 -16.37 19.93 8.54
N GLU A 156 -15.88 19.07 7.65
CA GLU A 156 -16.63 18.05 6.90
C GLU A 156 -16.36 16.63 7.44
N ALA A 157 -15.40 16.48 8.35
CA ALA A 157 -14.97 15.20 8.92
C ALA A 157 -15.81 14.74 10.13
N THR A 158 -17.06 15.20 10.24
CA THR A 158 -18.01 14.75 11.27
C THR A 158 -19.38 14.53 10.64
N ASP A 159 -20.00 13.40 10.93
CA ASP A 159 -21.35 13.09 10.45
C ASP A 159 -22.43 13.85 11.25
N GLU A 160 -23.70 13.62 10.90
CA GLU A 160 -24.86 14.25 11.57
C GLU A 160 -25.02 13.85 13.05
N PHE A 161 -24.33 12.80 13.49
CA PHE A 161 -24.31 12.31 14.86
C PHE A 161 -23.08 12.80 15.65
N GLY A 162 -22.14 13.50 14.99
CA GLY A 162 -20.90 13.99 15.57
C GLY A 162 -19.81 12.93 15.66
N ASP A 163 -19.99 11.79 14.98
CA ASP A 163 -18.95 10.78 14.82
C ASP A 163 -17.96 11.24 13.75
N ALA A 164 -16.67 10.99 14.00
CA ALA A 164 -15.63 11.36 13.05
C ALA A 164 -15.80 10.55 11.76
N LEU A 165 -16.02 11.25 10.64
CA LEU A 165 -15.85 10.66 9.32
C LEU A 165 -14.36 10.47 9.06
N ASP A 166 -14.01 9.53 8.18
CA ASP A 166 -12.63 9.27 7.76
C ASP A 166 -12.02 10.56 7.19
N ALA A 167 -11.35 11.32 8.05
CA ALA A 167 -10.85 12.65 7.75
C ALA A 167 -9.66 12.59 6.78
N GLU A 168 -8.89 11.50 6.85
CA GLU A 168 -7.64 11.34 6.13
C GLU A 168 -7.75 10.25 5.07
N ASP A 169 -7.16 10.52 3.91
CA ASP A 169 -6.98 9.58 2.81
C ASP A 169 -5.80 8.62 3.01
N TRP A 170 -5.26 8.55 4.23
CA TRP A 170 -4.13 7.71 4.61
C TRP A 170 -4.26 7.18 6.03
N MET A 171 -3.60 6.07 6.32
CA MET A 171 -3.47 5.53 7.68
C MET A 171 -2.14 4.80 7.85
N LYS A 172 -1.76 4.54 9.11
CA LYS A 172 -0.57 3.74 9.45
C LYS A 172 -0.94 2.27 9.51
N ILE A 173 -0.18 1.41 8.84
CA ILE A 173 -0.25 -0.06 8.96
C ILE A 173 1.11 -0.61 9.40
N PRO A 174 1.19 -1.76 10.09
CA PRO A 174 2.46 -2.39 10.42
C PRO A 174 3.25 -2.62 9.13
N ALA A 175 4.56 -2.39 9.14
CA ALA A 175 5.38 -2.62 7.95
C ALA A 175 5.41 -4.12 7.58
N SER A 176 5.02 -5.01 8.50
CA SER A 176 4.81 -6.43 8.24
C SER A 176 3.58 -6.73 7.40
N GLU A 177 2.65 -5.78 7.22
CA GLU A 177 1.45 -5.89 6.37
C GLU A 177 1.72 -5.58 4.89
N ILE A 178 2.98 -5.37 4.49
CA ILE A 178 3.34 -5.32 3.06
C ILE A 178 3.37 -6.77 2.52
N THR A 179 2.19 -7.36 2.35
CA THR A 179 1.98 -8.77 2.00
C THR A 179 1.00 -8.95 0.85
N HIS A 180 0.82 -10.20 0.42
CA HIS A 180 -0.18 -10.59 -0.57
C HIS A 180 -1.60 -10.67 0.01
N SER A 181 -1.75 -11.02 1.30
CA SER A 181 -3.05 -11.04 1.97
C SER A 181 -3.63 -9.63 2.06
N THR A 182 -2.83 -8.71 2.59
CA THR A 182 -3.18 -7.30 2.70
C THR A 182 -3.47 -6.68 1.33
N TYR A 183 -2.75 -7.09 0.29
CA TYR A 183 -3.01 -6.63 -1.07
C TYR A 183 -4.44 -6.98 -1.53
N MET A 184 -4.89 -8.20 -1.29
CA MET A 184 -6.25 -8.61 -1.68
C MET A 184 -7.34 -7.98 -0.82
N GLU A 185 -7.07 -7.75 0.46
CA GLU A 185 -8.01 -7.10 1.35
C GLU A 185 -8.33 -5.68 0.88
N PHE A 186 -7.31 -4.90 0.50
CA PHE A 186 -7.52 -3.56 -0.04
C PHE A 186 -8.13 -3.53 -1.46
N ASP A 187 -8.38 -4.67 -2.10
CA ASP A 187 -9.14 -4.71 -3.34
C ASP A 187 -10.61 -4.36 -3.10
N ASN A 188 -11.09 -4.57 -1.87
CA ASN A 188 -12.40 -4.13 -1.42
C ASN A 188 -12.29 -2.82 -0.62
N ASP A 189 -12.77 -1.71 -1.22
CA ASP A 189 -12.75 -0.37 -0.60
C ASP A 189 -13.53 -0.31 0.72
N GLU A 190 -14.50 -1.20 0.97
CA GLU A 190 -15.21 -1.31 2.26
C GLU A 190 -14.26 -1.64 3.42
N LEU A 191 -13.16 -2.36 3.17
CA LEU A 191 -12.19 -2.70 4.21
C LEU A 191 -11.40 -1.49 4.67
N TRP A 192 -11.28 -0.44 3.85
CA TRP A 192 -10.74 0.84 4.30
C TRP A 192 -11.57 1.38 5.47
N TYR A 193 -12.87 1.51 5.28
CA TYR A 193 -13.80 2.09 6.26
C TYR A 193 -13.89 1.26 7.55
N ILE A 194 -13.81 -0.07 7.44
CA ILE A 194 -13.85 -0.96 8.60
C ILE A 194 -12.57 -0.85 9.45
N ASN A 195 -11.41 -0.62 8.81
CA ASN A 195 -10.12 -0.66 9.47
C ASN A 195 -9.50 0.72 9.67
N TYR A 196 -10.13 1.77 9.18
CA TYR A 196 -9.59 3.12 9.27
C TYR A 196 -9.27 3.44 10.73
N THR A 197 -8.00 3.81 10.92
CA THR A 197 -7.48 4.20 12.22
C THR A 197 -6.80 5.53 12.02
N GLN A 198 -7.36 6.57 12.65
CA GLN A 198 -6.83 7.91 12.53
C GLN A 198 -5.38 7.97 13.04
N PRO A 199 -4.43 8.48 12.21
CA PRO A 199 -3.08 8.79 12.66
C PRO A 199 -3.09 9.73 13.89
N PRO A 200 -2.16 9.58 14.84
CA PRO A 200 -0.90 8.83 14.77
C PRO A 200 -1.01 7.35 15.18
N ASN A 201 -2.22 6.84 15.41
CA ASN A 201 -2.41 5.43 15.80
C ASN A 201 -2.12 4.51 14.60
N VAL A 202 -1.60 3.31 14.90
CA VAL A 202 -1.36 2.26 13.90
C VAL A 202 -2.60 1.38 13.83
N CYS A 203 -3.15 1.22 12.63
CA CYS A 203 -4.17 0.22 12.35
C CYS A 203 -3.54 -1.17 12.49
N TYR A 204 -3.99 -1.96 13.46
CA TYR A 204 -3.69 -3.39 13.51
C TYR A 204 -4.89 -4.12 12.94
N PRO A 205 -4.92 -4.32 11.62
CA PRO A 205 -6.10 -4.86 11.03
C PRO A 205 -6.38 -6.27 11.54
N ARG A 206 -7.66 -6.59 11.64
CA ARG A 206 -8.16 -7.85 12.21
C ARG A 206 -8.73 -8.70 11.08
N TRP A 207 -7.84 -9.24 10.26
CA TRP A 207 -8.19 -10.19 9.22
C TRP A 207 -8.13 -11.61 9.77
#